data_AF-A0A946CNV4-F1
#
_entry.id   AF-A0A946CNV4-F1
#
_cell.length_a   1.000
_cell.length_b   1.000
_cell.length_c   1.000
_cell.angle_alpha   90.00
_cell.angle_beta   90.00
_cell.angle_gamma   90.00
#
_symmetry.space_group_name_H-M   'P 1'
#
loop_
_entity.id
_entity.type
_entity.pdbx_description
1 polymer ?
#
loop_
_entity_poly.entity_id
_entity_poly.type
_entity_poly.pdbx_seq_one_letter_code
_entity_poly.pdbx_strand_id
1 'polypeptide(L)'
;MKSFLSRHLGNGEGRSRLGLAFVVFTIAAFSLWGVLPGAFAQGVSKWQREFPATNFDTRIIELDEINDDGNTRDSIPPVREPKYVSVAEVKDMGPLEPVLSVGINGDFRAYPLRILLWHEIVNEVIGGTPVLISYCPLCNSGVVFDRRVGAQQLEFGNTGRLRHRDMVMYDKETESWWQQFTGEEIIGDLSGKRMTPVPARLESLARFRERAPNGQVLVPEDDGARPYGASPYVGMDTQRLPRALQAVHFPYPLPDGVSPMDRVVVVGDEAWTLAALREKTPITDDDLVLTWESGQNSIHDTQLIFRGRDVGNVVVQRKTADGAKDVPYDVVFAFSFRAFNPDGTLHR
;
A
#
# COMPACT_ATOMS: atom_id res chain seq x y z
N MET A 1 7.48 52.37 -43.50
CA MET A 1 8.74 52.57 -44.25
C MET A 1 9.73 53.30 -43.37
N LYS A 2 10.86 52.65 -43.04
CA LYS A 2 12.16 53.21 -42.57
C LYS A 2 12.14 53.97 -41.23
N SER A 3 13.10 53.90 -40.32
CA SER A 3 14.35 53.13 -40.10
C SER A 3 14.82 53.58 -38.70
N PHE A 4 15.10 52.69 -37.76
CA PHE A 4 16.45 52.17 -37.45
C PHE A 4 17.32 53.05 -36.53
N LEU A 5 17.54 52.50 -35.33
CA LEU A 5 18.73 52.53 -34.45
C LEU A 5 19.21 53.79 -33.66
N SER A 6 19.11 53.61 -32.33
CA SER A 6 20.20 53.45 -31.33
C SER A 6 20.96 54.66 -30.77
N ARG A 7 20.83 54.82 -29.44
CA ARG A 7 21.84 54.99 -28.35
C ARG A 7 21.12 55.62 -27.15
N HIS A 8 21.39 55.41 -25.87
CA HIS A 8 22.19 54.47 -25.06
C HIS A 8 21.72 54.71 -23.60
N LEU A 9 21.61 53.62 -22.83
CA LEU A 9 21.87 53.49 -21.38
C LEU A 9 21.23 54.49 -20.38
N GLY A 10 20.31 53.97 -19.56
CA GLY A 10 19.93 54.50 -18.26
C GLY A 10 19.44 53.36 -17.36
N ASN A 11 20.17 53.10 -16.28
CA ASN A 11 19.88 52.10 -15.24
C ASN A 11 18.51 52.29 -14.60
N GLY A 12 17.87 51.18 -14.19
CA GLY A 12 16.67 51.19 -13.37
C GLY A 12 16.21 49.77 -13.05
N GLU A 13 16.69 49.26 -11.92
CA GLU A 13 16.29 47.99 -11.30
C GLU A 13 14.80 47.94 -11.00
N GLY A 14 14.21 46.73 -11.04
CA GLY A 14 12.89 46.47 -10.47
C GLY A 14 12.02 45.51 -11.26
N ARG A 15 12.37 44.22 -11.29
CA ARG A 15 11.40 43.15 -11.60
C ARG A 15 11.55 42.01 -10.60
N SER A 16 10.60 41.96 -9.67
CA SER A 16 10.32 40.82 -8.80
C SER A 16 9.99 39.59 -9.64
N ARG A 17 10.76 38.52 -9.45
CA ARG A 17 10.43 37.19 -9.94
C ARG A 17 9.78 36.42 -8.79
N LEU A 18 8.51 36.08 -8.94
CA LEU A 18 7.83 35.07 -8.14
C LEU A 18 8.59 33.74 -8.33
N GLY A 19 9.15 33.22 -7.24
CA GLY A 19 9.86 31.95 -7.21
C GLY A 19 8.89 30.78 -7.33
N LEU A 20 9.10 29.96 -8.36
CA LEU A 20 8.52 28.63 -8.50
C LEU A 20 9.42 27.66 -7.71
N ALA A 21 8.98 27.24 -6.52
CA ALA A 21 9.71 26.26 -5.72
C ALA A 21 9.52 24.86 -6.33
N PHE A 22 10.50 24.42 -7.11
CA PHE A 22 10.68 23.02 -7.47
C PHE A 22 11.28 22.29 -6.26
N VAL A 23 10.51 21.40 -5.63
CA VAL A 23 11.05 20.42 -4.69
C VAL A 23 11.73 19.32 -5.50
N VAL A 24 13.06 19.38 -5.58
CA VAL A 24 13.89 18.34 -6.17
C VAL A 24 14.08 17.23 -5.14
N PHE A 25 13.47 16.06 -5.38
CA PHE A 25 13.85 14.83 -4.69
C PHE A 25 15.27 14.47 -5.12
N THR A 26 16.22 14.70 -4.22
CA THR A 26 17.62 14.32 -4.45
C THR A 26 17.75 12.84 -4.11
N ILE A 27 17.99 12.01 -5.13
CA ILE A 27 18.38 10.62 -4.95
C ILE A 27 19.77 10.62 -4.30
N ALA A 28 19.84 10.34 -3.00
CA ALA A 28 21.10 10.16 -2.31
C ALA A 28 21.75 8.84 -2.75
N ALA A 29 22.97 8.92 -3.28
CA ALA A 29 23.80 7.78 -3.59
C ALA A 29 24.24 7.09 -2.29
N PHE A 30 23.85 5.83 -2.10
CA PHE A 30 24.29 5.01 -0.99
C PHE A 30 25.76 4.58 -1.19
N SER A 31 26.65 5.17 -0.42
CA SER A 31 28.02 4.68 -0.22
C SER A 31 28.00 3.40 0.61
N LEU A 32 28.63 2.34 0.09
CA LEU A 32 28.95 1.10 0.83
C LEU A 32 29.72 1.43 2.11
N TRP A 33 29.07 1.35 3.26
CA TRP A 33 29.73 1.30 4.56
C TRP A 33 29.36 -0.02 5.22
N GLY A 34 30.37 -0.83 5.52
CA GLY A 34 30.21 -2.02 6.36
C GLY A 34 29.58 -1.59 7.69
N VAL A 35 28.57 -2.32 8.12
CA VAL A 35 27.75 -1.90 9.25
C VAL A 35 28.55 -2.02 10.54
N LEU A 36 28.95 -0.89 11.11
CA LEU A 36 29.59 -0.84 12.42
C LEU A 36 28.51 -1.11 13.49
N PRO A 37 28.77 -2.00 14.48
CA PRO A 37 27.83 -2.32 15.56
C PRO A 37 27.22 -1.11 16.30
N GLY A 38 27.91 0.04 16.29
CA GLY A 38 27.44 1.29 16.90
C GLY A 38 26.25 1.97 16.19
N ALA A 39 26.04 1.74 14.89
CA ALA A 39 24.91 2.34 14.17
C ALA A 39 23.57 1.70 14.56
N PHE A 40 23.57 0.40 14.85
CA PHE A 40 22.38 -0.33 15.29
C PHE A 40 21.94 0.03 16.70
N ALA A 41 22.88 0.11 17.65
CA ALA A 41 22.58 0.56 19.01
C ALA A 41 21.99 1.98 19.03
N GLN A 42 22.42 2.84 18.10
CA GLN A 42 21.83 4.17 17.93
C GLN A 42 20.40 4.12 17.37
N GLY A 43 20.12 3.23 16.41
CA GLY A 43 18.78 3.00 15.84
C GLY A 43 17.76 2.59 16.91
N VAL A 44 18.07 1.54 17.69
CA VAL A 44 17.19 1.08 18.77
C VAL A 44 16.98 2.17 19.83
N SER A 45 18.03 2.90 20.20
CA SER A 45 17.89 4.01 21.15
C SER A 45 16.97 5.14 20.63
N LYS A 46 16.97 5.39 19.31
CA LYS A 46 16.09 6.37 18.67
C LYS A 46 14.65 5.87 18.71
N TRP A 47 14.41 4.62 18.31
CA TRP A 47 13.09 4.01 18.32
C TRP A 47 12.52 3.92 19.73
N GLN A 48 13.31 3.54 20.73
CA GLN A 48 12.86 3.50 22.13
C GLN A 48 12.45 4.89 22.67
N ARG A 49 13.09 5.97 22.21
CA ARG A 49 12.67 7.34 22.60
C ARG A 49 11.34 7.74 21.95
N GLU A 50 11.07 7.23 20.75
CA GLU A 50 9.89 7.55 19.95
C GLU A 50 8.68 6.67 20.32
N PHE A 51 8.95 5.43 20.72
CA PHE A 51 8.00 4.44 21.19
C PHE A 51 8.46 3.91 22.56
N PRO A 52 8.31 4.72 23.63
CA PRO A 52 8.79 4.37 24.97
C PRO A 52 8.07 3.18 25.60
N ALA A 53 6.87 2.83 25.14
CA ALA A 53 6.12 1.69 25.66
C ALA A 53 6.48 0.36 24.97
N THR A 54 7.10 0.39 23.78
CA THR A 54 7.48 -0.84 23.07
C THR A 54 8.53 -1.62 23.85
N ASN A 55 8.27 -2.91 24.01
CA ASN A 55 9.24 -3.88 24.50
C ASN A 55 10.08 -4.45 23.34
N PHE A 56 11.22 -3.82 23.03
CA PHE A 56 12.11 -4.26 21.95
C PHE A 56 12.86 -5.56 22.23
N ASP A 57 12.85 -6.06 23.48
CA ASP A 57 13.49 -7.32 23.85
C ASP A 57 12.65 -8.54 23.43
N THR A 58 11.33 -8.37 23.29
CA THR A 58 10.42 -9.40 22.78
C THR A 58 10.20 -9.15 21.28
N ARG A 59 10.65 -10.07 20.42
CA ARG A 59 10.56 -9.95 18.96
C ARG A 59 10.72 -11.30 18.26
N ILE A 60 10.22 -11.40 17.04
CA ILE A 60 10.37 -12.60 16.16
C ILE A 60 11.23 -12.34 14.92
N ILE A 61 11.83 -11.15 14.81
CA ILE A 61 12.73 -10.75 13.73
C ILE A 61 14.02 -10.17 14.31
N GLU A 62 15.04 -10.07 13.47
CA GLU A 62 16.21 -9.27 13.81
C GLU A 62 15.94 -7.78 13.52
N LEU A 63 16.43 -6.90 14.40
CA LEU A 63 16.15 -5.46 14.30
C LEU A 63 16.83 -4.80 13.10
N ASP A 64 17.84 -5.44 12.50
CA ASP A 64 18.50 -4.98 11.28
C ASP A 64 17.69 -5.23 10.01
N GLU A 65 16.59 -5.99 10.10
CA GLU A 65 15.61 -6.14 9.02
C GLU A 65 14.74 -4.88 8.85
N ILE A 66 14.68 -4.04 9.88
CA ILE A 66 13.95 -2.76 9.88
C ILE A 66 14.80 -1.68 9.21
N ASN A 67 14.22 -1.04 8.19
CA ASN A 67 14.79 0.10 7.51
C ASN A 67 14.15 1.40 8.02
N ASP A 68 14.99 2.35 8.40
CA ASP A 68 14.61 3.73 8.75
C ASP A 68 15.00 4.64 7.58
N ASP A 69 13.99 5.15 6.87
CA ASP A 69 14.17 6.04 5.71
C ASP A 69 14.11 7.54 6.09
N GLY A 70 14.14 7.84 7.39
CA GLY A 70 14.08 9.19 7.93
C GLY A 70 12.68 9.63 8.35
N ASN A 71 11.63 8.85 8.06
CA ASN A 71 10.30 9.12 8.59
C ASN A 71 10.22 8.85 10.09
N THR A 72 9.27 9.51 10.74
CA THR A 72 8.90 9.30 12.14
C THR A 72 7.46 8.80 12.26
N ARG A 73 7.06 8.42 13.47
CA ARG A 73 5.72 8.04 13.88
C ARG A 73 4.69 8.97 13.25
N ASP A 74 3.74 8.36 12.54
CA ASP A 74 2.62 9.02 11.87
C ASP A 74 3.02 10.17 10.93
N SER A 75 4.24 10.15 10.36
CA SER A 75 4.61 11.08 9.26
C SER A 75 3.66 10.95 8.07
N ILE A 76 3.14 9.75 7.86
CA ILE A 76 1.97 9.45 7.04
C ILE A 76 0.81 9.24 8.02
N PRO A 77 -0.12 10.20 8.14
CA PRO A 77 -1.09 10.21 9.23
C PRO A 77 -2.22 9.21 8.96
N PRO A 78 -2.51 8.28 9.89
CA PRO A 78 -3.63 7.37 9.76
C PRO A 78 -4.97 8.11 9.84
N VAL A 79 -5.99 7.61 9.14
CA VAL A 79 -7.37 8.09 9.29
C VAL A 79 -8.02 7.40 10.50
N ARG A 80 -8.44 8.21 11.47
CA ARG A 80 -9.06 7.72 12.73
C ARG A 80 -10.55 8.04 12.84
N GLU A 81 -10.98 9.09 12.15
CA GLU A 81 -12.36 9.54 12.08
C GLU A 81 -12.79 9.61 10.60
N PRO A 82 -12.96 8.46 9.93
CA PRO A 82 -13.26 8.41 8.51
C PRO A 82 -14.63 9.04 8.20
N LYS A 83 -14.70 9.79 7.09
CA LYS A 83 -15.92 10.40 6.57
C LYS A 83 -16.34 9.74 5.27
N TYR A 84 -17.64 9.67 5.04
CA TYR A 84 -18.18 8.91 3.93
C TYR A 84 -19.26 9.68 3.18
N VAL A 85 -19.35 9.39 1.88
CA VAL A 85 -20.51 9.74 1.04
C VAL A 85 -21.07 8.46 0.43
N SER A 86 -22.30 8.51 -0.09
CA SER A 86 -22.84 7.39 -0.87
C SER A 86 -22.03 7.20 -2.15
N VAL A 87 -21.81 5.96 -2.59
CA VAL A 87 -21.14 5.67 -3.87
C VAL A 87 -21.85 6.30 -5.08
N ALA A 88 -23.15 6.53 -4.97
CA ALA A 88 -23.96 7.22 -5.98
C ALA A 88 -23.64 8.73 -6.08
N GLU A 89 -23.09 9.32 -5.02
CA GLU A 89 -22.77 10.76 -4.94
C GLU A 89 -21.33 11.07 -5.39
N VAL A 90 -20.47 10.04 -5.54
CA VAL A 90 -19.08 10.20 -5.98
C VAL A 90 -19.01 10.60 -7.45
N LYS A 91 -18.67 11.87 -7.70
CA LYS A 91 -18.54 12.47 -9.04
C LYS A 91 -17.09 12.76 -9.45
N ASP A 92 -16.23 13.03 -8.48
CA ASP A 92 -14.86 13.55 -8.71
C ASP A 92 -13.79 12.45 -8.74
N MET A 93 -14.17 11.24 -9.17
CA MET A 93 -13.29 10.08 -9.30
C MET A 93 -13.61 9.33 -10.59
N GLY A 94 -12.57 8.97 -11.33
CA GLY A 94 -12.70 8.19 -12.55
C GLY A 94 -13.30 6.81 -12.25
N PRO A 95 -14.18 6.28 -13.12
CA PRO A 95 -14.89 5.03 -12.86
C PRO A 95 -13.96 3.82 -12.73
N LEU A 96 -12.78 3.87 -13.36
CA LEU A 96 -11.80 2.79 -13.33
C LEU A 96 -10.76 2.94 -12.22
N GLU A 97 -10.83 4.00 -11.42
CA GLU A 97 -9.86 4.17 -10.35
C GLU A 97 -10.06 3.13 -9.24
N PRO A 98 -8.95 2.62 -8.67
CA PRO A 98 -9.01 1.52 -7.72
C PRO A 98 -9.47 1.96 -6.33
N VAL A 99 -10.30 1.11 -5.73
CA VAL A 99 -10.74 1.17 -4.33
C VAL A 99 -10.43 -0.19 -3.68
N LEU A 100 -9.96 -0.17 -2.44
CA LEU A 100 -10.00 -1.34 -1.58
C LEU A 100 -11.39 -1.40 -0.96
N SER A 101 -12.16 -2.45 -1.22
CA SER A 101 -13.55 -2.56 -0.79
C SER A 101 -13.78 -3.75 0.13
N VAL A 102 -14.68 -3.57 1.09
CA VAL A 102 -14.99 -4.57 2.13
C VAL A 102 -16.48 -4.54 2.42
N GLY A 103 -17.05 -5.71 2.71
CA GLY A 103 -18.45 -5.87 3.09
C GLY A 103 -18.59 -6.73 4.33
N ILE A 104 -19.15 -6.19 5.41
CA ILE A 104 -19.36 -6.92 6.67
C ILE A 104 -20.80 -6.71 7.12
N ASN A 105 -21.55 -7.80 7.32
CA ASN A 105 -22.93 -7.77 7.81
C ASN A 105 -23.86 -6.82 7.02
N GLY A 106 -23.65 -6.72 5.70
CA GLY A 106 -24.43 -5.86 4.80
C GLY A 106 -23.97 -4.39 4.74
N ASP A 107 -22.98 -3.99 5.54
CA ASP A 107 -22.32 -2.69 5.44
C ASP A 107 -21.14 -2.79 4.47
N PHE A 108 -21.24 -2.09 3.34
CA PHE A 108 -20.25 -2.09 2.27
C PHE A 108 -19.51 -0.75 2.20
N ARG A 109 -18.18 -0.81 2.33
CA ARG A 109 -17.29 0.35 2.30
C ARG A 109 -16.26 0.21 1.20
N ALA A 110 -15.91 1.33 0.57
CA ALA A 110 -14.79 1.46 -0.34
C ALA A 110 -13.82 2.53 0.14
N TYR A 111 -12.54 2.21 0.05
CA TYR A 111 -11.41 3.04 0.46
C TYR A 111 -10.58 3.34 -0.80
N PRO A 112 -10.78 4.50 -1.44
CA PRO A 112 -10.04 4.87 -2.64
C PRO A 112 -8.54 4.81 -2.42
N LEU A 113 -7.80 4.10 -3.29
CA LEU A 113 -6.34 4.06 -3.17
C LEU A 113 -5.72 5.45 -3.34
N ARG A 114 -6.39 6.36 -4.07
CA ARG A 114 -6.00 7.77 -4.13
C ARG A 114 -5.95 8.47 -2.77
N ILE A 115 -6.68 7.99 -1.76
CA ILE A 115 -6.63 8.47 -0.37
C ILE A 115 -5.65 7.62 0.43
N LEU A 116 -5.72 6.29 0.31
CA LEU A 116 -4.82 5.39 1.05
C LEU A 116 -3.34 5.59 0.68
N LEU A 117 -3.03 6.11 -0.50
CA LEU A 117 -1.68 6.55 -0.87
C LEU A 117 -1.06 7.60 0.06
N TRP A 118 -1.89 8.41 0.74
CA TRP A 118 -1.45 9.52 1.58
C TRP A 118 -1.67 9.30 3.07
N HIS A 119 -2.35 8.20 3.42
CA HIS A 119 -2.77 7.89 4.79
C HIS A 119 -2.40 6.47 5.22
N GLU A 120 -2.32 5.53 4.29
CA GLU A 120 -1.91 4.12 4.40
C GLU A 120 -2.68 3.24 5.40
N ILE A 121 -3.36 3.83 6.38
CA ILE A 121 -4.04 3.19 7.50
C ILE A 121 -5.36 3.91 7.75
N VAL A 122 -6.44 3.14 7.87
CA VAL A 122 -7.74 3.60 8.37
C VAL A 122 -8.19 2.68 9.49
N ASN A 123 -8.50 3.25 10.66
CA ASN A 123 -9.11 2.53 11.77
C ASN A 123 -10.62 2.75 11.72
N GLU A 124 -11.39 1.67 11.66
CA GLU A 124 -12.84 1.75 11.47
C GLU A 124 -13.58 0.65 12.24
N VAL A 125 -14.91 0.75 12.30
CA VAL A 125 -15.88 -0.29 12.65
C VAL A 125 -16.89 -0.44 11.51
N ILE A 126 -16.89 -1.60 10.83
CA ILE A 126 -17.80 -1.89 9.71
C ILE A 126 -18.72 -3.04 10.11
N GLY A 127 -20.03 -2.84 10.00
CA GLY A 127 -21.00 -3.90 10.36
C GLY A 127 -20.82 -4.43 11.79
N GLY A 128 -20.34 -3.58 12.72
CA GLY A 128 -20.03 -3.94 14.11
C GLY A 128 -18.66 -4.59 14.35
N THR A 129 -17.86 -4.80 13.30
CA THR A 129 -16.50 -5.38 13.42
C THR A 129 -15.46 -4.27 13.37
N PRO A 130 -14.63 -4.08 14.41
CA PRO A 130 -13.50 -3.17 14.36
C PRO A 130 -12.46 -3.70 13.38
N VAL A 131 -12.15 -2.91 12.36
CA VAL A 131 -11.20 -3.30 11.31
C VAL A 131 -10.09 -2.28 11.14
N LEU A 132 -8.93 -2.80 10.75
CA LEU A 132 -7.81 -2.06 10.19
C LEU A 132 -7.87 -2.22 8.66
N ILE A 133 -7.94 -1.10 7.93
CA ILE A 133 -7.76 -1.07 6.48
C ILE A 133 -6.39 -0.49 6.22
N SER A 134 -5.57 -1.16 5.42
CA SER A 134 -4.24 -0.67 5.11
C SER A 134 -3.81 -0.91 3.67
N TYR A 135 -2.99 0.00 3.15
CA TYR A 135 -2.42 -0.12 1.82
C TYR A 135 -0.95 0.31 1.80
N CYS A 136 -0.04 -0.59 1.42
CA CYS A 136 1.36 -0.26 1.14
C CYS A 136 1.56 -0.08 -0.37
N PRO A 137 1.83 1.14 -0.86
CA PRO A 137 2.06 1.38 -2.27
C PRO A 137 3.33 0.73 -2.81
N LEU A 138 4.35 0.52 -1.97
CA LEU A 138 5.60 -0.10 -2.40
C LEU A 138 5.44 -1.60 -2.70
N CYS A 139 4.46 -2.25 -2.07
CA CYS A 139 4.16 -3.67 -2.21
C CYS A 139 2.92 -3.95 -3.07
N ASN A 140 2.15 -2.90 -3.42
CA ASN A 140 0.78 -2.98 -3.94
C ASN A 140 -0.17 -3.77 -3.01
N SER A 141 0.17 -3.90 -1.73
CA SER A 141 -0.60 -4.71 -0.77
C SER A 141 -1.77 -3.91 -0.21
N GLY A 142 -2.98 -4.44 -0.33
CA GLY A 142 -4.20 -3.85 0.20
C GLY A 142 -4.92 -4.84 1.11
N VAL A 143 -4.77 -4.69 2.41
CA VAL A 143 -5.23 -5.66 3.41
C VAL A 143 -6.30 -5.07 4.32
N VAL A 144 -7.16 -5.95 4.82
CA VAL A 144 -8.11 -5.64 5.88
C VAL A 144 -8.00 -6.71 6.95
N PHE A 145 -7.90 -6.27 8.20
CA PHE A 145 -7.84 -7.17 9.35
C PHE A 145 -8.91 -6.80 10.38
N ASP A 146 -9.47 -7.80 11.05
CA ASP A 146 -10.14 -7.60 12.34
C ASP A 146 -9.06 -7.29 13.38
N ARG A 147 -9.11 -6.07 13.92
CA ARG A 147 -8.09 -5.54 14.84
C ARG A 147 -8.28 -5.97 16.30
N ARG A 148 -9.09 -7.01 16.53
CA ARG A 148 -9.18 -7.68 17.83
C ARG A 148 -8.15 -8.80 17.92
N VAL A 149 -7.26 -8.69 18.91
CA VAL A 149 -6.25 -9.71 19.22
C VAL A 149 -6.44 -10.14 20.67
N GLY A 150 -6.88 -11.38 20.86
CA GLY A 150 -7.28 -11.86 22.18
C GLY A 150 -8.45 -11.03 22.74
N ALA A 151 -8.24 -10.41 23.89
CA ALA A 151 -9.24 -9.54 24.54
C ALA A 151 -9.06 -8.05 24.20
N GLN A 152 -8.04 -7.68 23.42
CA GLN A 152 -7.73 -6.30 23.09
C GLN A 152 -8.31 -5.93 21.72
N GLN A 153 -8.86 -4.72 21.63
CA GLN A 153 -9.13 -4.06 20.35
C GLN A 153 -8.02 -3.04 20.15
N LEU A 154 -7.22 -3.22 19.10
CA LEU A 154 -6.04 -2.40 18.84
C LEU A 154 -6.37 -1.24 17.90
N GLU A 155 -5.69 -0.10 18.04
CA GLU A 155 -5.77 1.02 17.10
C GLU A 155 -4.39 1.31 16.52
N PHE A 156 -4.29 1.36 15.20
CA PHE A 156 -2.99 1.39 14.52
C PHE A 156 -2.56 2.77 14.04
N GLY A 157 -1.26 2.98 13.96
CA GLY A 157 -0.61 4.07 13.24
C GLY A 157 0.63 3.60 12.49
N ASN A 158 1.30 4.53 11.81
CA ASN A 158 2.47 4.23 10.99
C ASN A 158 3.74 4.48 11.81
N THR A 159 4.69 3.53 11.82
CA THR A 159 5.99 3.77 12.49
C THR A 159 6.90 4.71 11.71
N GLY A 160 6.71 4.84 10.40
CA GLY A 160 7.65 5.44 9.46
C GLY A 160 8.78 4.50 9.03
N ARG A 161 8.71 3.21 9.37
CA ARG A 161 9.75 2.23 9.09
C ARG A 161 9.23 1.15 8.16
N LEU A 162 10.17 0.50 7.47
CA LEU A 162 9.87 -0.52 6.47
C LEU A 162 10.61 -1.82 6.77
N ARG A 163 9.96 -2.95 6.57
CA ARG A 163 10.60 -4.28 6.53
C ARG A 163 10.26 -4.94 5.21
N HIS A 164 11.27 -5.38 4.47
CA HIS A 164 11.12 -5.87 3.10
C HIS A 164 10.38 -4.89 2.15
N ARG A 165 10.52 -3.57 2.38
CA ARG A 165 9.78 -2.48 1.71
C ARG A 165 8.29 -2.38 2.06
N ASP A 166 7.78 -3.28 2.90
CA ASP A 166 6.44 -3.21 3.44
C ASP A 166 6.38 -2.35 4.69
N MET A 167 5.25 -1.69 4.91
CA MET A 167 5.03 -0.80 6.04
C MET A 167 5.07 -1.57 7.36
N VAL A 168 5.79 -1.01 8.34
CA VAL A 168 5.68 -1.44 9.75
C VAL A 168 4.75 -0.48 10.48
N MET A 169 3.68 -1.03 11.05
CA MET A 169 2.67 -0.32 11.81
C MET A 169 2.98 -0.40 13.31
N TYR A 170 2.36 0.44 14.11
CA TYR A 170 2.34 0.28 15.56
C TYR A 170 0.91 0.29 16.09
N ASP A 171 0.61 -0.45 17.15
CA ASP A 171 -0.64 -0.30 17.90
C ASP A 171 -0.50 0.75 19.01
N LYS A 172 -1.54 1.51 19.30
CA LYS A 172 -1.50 2.56 20.33
C LYS A 172 -1.46 2.02 21.75
N GLU A 173 -1.97 0.82 21.98
CA GLU A 173 -2.21 0.26 23.30
C GLU A 173 -0.90 -0.15 23.99
N THR A 174 0.05 -0.66 23.21
CA THR A 174 1.33 -1.16 23.69
C THR A 174 2.53 -0.56 22.94
N GLU A 175 2.28 0.20 21.87
CA GLU A 175 3.31 0.66 20.93
C GLU A 175 4.08 -0.50 20.28
N SER A 176 3.54 -1.72 20.30
CA SER A 176 4.17 -2.85 19.62
C SER A 176 4.10 -2.68 18.11
N TRP A 177 5.05 -3.27 17.40
CA TRP A 177 5.22 -3.10 15.97
C TRP A 177 4.69 -4.31 15.22
N TRP A 178 3.93 -4.04 14.16
CA TRP A 178 3.20 -5.02 13.38
C TRP A 178 3.56 -4.91 11.91
N GLN A 179 3.76 -6.05 11.25
CA GLN A 179 3.95 -6.10 9.82
C GLN A 179 2.61 -5.89 9.10
N GLN A 180 2.52 -4.89 8.21
CA GLN A 180 1.29 -4.64 7.45
C GLN A 180 0.87 -5.83 6.60
N PHE A 181 1.81 -6.45 5.87
CA PHE A 181 1.52 -7.53 4.93
C PHE A 181 0.88 -8.74 5.61
N THR A 182 1.41 -9.17 6.76
CA THR A 182 0.99 -10.41 7.43
C THR A 182 -0.01 -10.19 8.57
N GLY A 183 -0.13 -8.95 9.07
CA GLY A 183 -0.91 -8.64 10.26
C GLY A 183 -0.32 -9.24 11.54
N GLU A 184 0.97 -9.58 11.54
CA GLU A 184 1.69 -10.20 12.65
C GLU A 184 2.47 -9.17 13.47
N GLU A 185 2.44 -9.29 14.80
CA GLU A 185 3.31 -8.51 15.66
C GLU A 185 4.74 -9.05 15.56
N ILE A 186 5.68 -8.18 15.19
CA ILE A 186 7.08 -8.52 14.94
C ILE A 186 8.01 -8.09 16.09
N ILE A 187 7.64 -7.05 16.84
CA ILE A 187 8.38 -6.52 18.00
C ILE A 187 7.36 -6.04 19.04
N GLY A 188 7.43 -6.54 20.26
CA GLY A 188 6.53 -6.19 21.35
C GLY A 188 5.99 -7.39 22.12
N ASP A 189 5.07 -7.14 23.04
CA ASP A 189 4.61 -8.12 24.03
C ASP A 189 3.68 -9.22 23.45
N LEU A 190 3.10 -9.01 22.28
CA LEU A 190 2.29 -9.99 21.54
C LEU A 190 3.04 -10.60 20.35
N SER A 191 4.38 -10.55 20.33
CA SER A 191 5.18 -11.05 19.22
C SER A 191 4.73 -12.45 18.73
N GLY A 192 4.52 -12.59 17.43
CA GLY A 192 3.99 -13.81 16.79
C GLY A 192 2.46 -13.97 16.86
N LYS A 193 1.72 -13.07 17.52
CA LYS A 193 0.27 -12.99 17.37
C LYS A 193 -0.09 -12.34 16.04
N ARG A 194 -1.23 -12.75 15.48
CA ARG A 194 -1.72 -12.27 14.19
C ARG A 194 -3.15 -11.77 14.32
N MET A 195 -3.45 -10.69 13.62
CA MET A 195 -4.82 -10.27 13.38
C MET A 195 -5.53 -11.23 12.41
N THR A 196 -6.85 -11.29 12.49
CA THR A 196 -7.63 -12.15 11.58
C THR A 196 -7.89 -11.41 10.26
N PRO A 197 -7.48 -11.93 9.10
CA PRO A 197 -7.72 -11.27 7.83
C PRO A 197 -9.21 -11.29 7.47
N VAL A 198 -9.69 -10.17 6.93
CA VAL A 198 -11.07 -9.98 6.46
C VAL A 198 -11.06 -9.94 4.93
N PRO A 199 -11.95 -10.69 4.23
CA PRO A 199 -12.04 -10.62 2.78
C PRO A 199 -12.29 -9.18 2.30
N ALA A 200 -11.43 -8.73 1.38
CA ALA A 200 -11.52 -7.44 0.74
C ALA A 200 -11.19 -7.58 -0.75
N ARG A 201 -11.69 -6.66 -1.57
CA ARG A 201 -11.43 -6.64 -3.01
C ARG A 201 -10.74 -5.34 -3.40
N LEU A 202 -9.58 -5.46 -4.04
CA LEU A 202 -9.02 -4.36 -4.82
C LEU A 202 -9.72 -4.33 -6.19
N GLU A 203 -10.72 -3.46 -6.32
CA GLU A 203 -11.55 -3.34 -7.53
C GLU A 203 -11.69 -1.88 -7.99
N SER A 204 -12.21 -1.64 -9.20
CA SER A 204 -12.51 -0.28 -9.64
C SER A 204 -13.78 0.28 -8.97
N LEU A 205 -13.84 1.61 -8.84
CA LEU A 205 -15.01 2.32 -8.30
C LEU A 205 -16.32 1.92 -9.03
N ALA A 206 -16.28 1.75 -10.35
CA ALA A 206 -17.44 1.34 -11.14
C ALA A 206 -17.97 -0.04 -10.72
N ARG A 207 -17.08 -1.01 -10.50
CA ARG A 207 -17.47 -2.36 -10.04
C ARG A 207 -18.00 -2.35 -8.63
N PHE A 208 -17.35 -1.60 -7.73
CA PHE A 208 -17.88 -1.42 -6.38
C PHE A 208 -19.29 -0.83 -6.41
N ARG A 209 -19.53 0.19 -7.23
CA ARG A 209 -20.84 0.83 -7.39
C ARG A 209 -21.91 -0.16 -7.90
N GLU A 210 -21.57 -1.03 -8.84
CA GLU A 210 -22.48 -2.06 -9.33
C GLU A 210 -22.79 -3.11 -8.27
N ARG A 211 -21.76 -3.59 -7.57
CA ARG A 211 -21.86 -4.65 -6.56
C ARG A 211 -22.52 -4.18 -5.26
N ALA A 212 -22.35 -2.91 -4.89
CA ALA A 212 -22.83 -2.31 -3.66
C ALA A 212 -23.41 -0.91 -3.93
N PRO A 213 -24.60 -0.80 -4.57
CA PRO A 213 -25.18 0.49 -4.96
C PRO A 213 -25.54 1.41 -3.78
N ASN A 214 -25.74 0.83 -2.59
CA ASN A 214 -25.96 1.55 -1.33
C ASN A 214 -24.69 1.69 -0.49
N GLY A 215 -23.54 1.26 -1.03
CA GLY A 215 -22.25 1.31 -0.36
C GLY A 215 -21.75 2.73 -0.16
N GLN A 216 -20.81 2.88 0.77
CA GLN A 216 -20.23 4.17 1.12
C GLN A 216 -18.76 4.24 0.71
N VAL A 217 -18.30 5.42 0.30
CA VAL A 217 -16.93 5.66 -0.16
C VAL A 217 -16.27 6.66 0.78
N LEU A 218 -15.07 6.32 1.27
CA LEU A 218 -14.25 7.23 2.07
C LEU A 218 -13.95 8.50 1.27
N VAL A 219 -14.12 9.65 1.90
CA VAL A 219 -13.74 10.97 1.38
C VAL A 219 -12.72 11.61 2.32
N PRO A 220 -11.80 12.45 1.79
CA PRO A 220 -10.89 13.18 2.65
C PRO A 220 -11.67 14.22 3.48
N GLU A 221 -11.10 14.61 4.63
CA GLU A 221 -11.67 15.71 5.42
C GLU A 221 -11.52 17.07 4.73
N ASP A 222 -10.40 17.24 4.02
CA ASP A 222 -10.05 18.41 3.24
C ASP A 222 -9.45 17.94 1.91
N ASP A 223 -10.17 18.17 0.81
CA ASP A 223 -9.75 17.82 -0.55
C ASP A 223 -8.44 18.51 -0.98
N GLY A 224 -8.07 19.64 -0.35
CA GLY A 224 -6.86 20.40 -0.65
C GLY A 224 -5.63 19.97 0.15
N ALA A 225 -5.77 19.11 1.16
CA ALA A 225 -4.69 18.76 2.08
C ALA A 225 -3.56 17.94 1.42
N ARG A 226 -3.89 17.18 0.37
CA ARG A 226 -2.99 16.33 -0.40
C ARG A 226 -3.43 16.34 -1.86
N PRO A 227 -2.53 16.05 -2.82
CA PRO A 227 -2.91 15.93 -4.22
C PRO A 227 -3.60 14.58 -4.48
N TYR A 228 -4.78 14.36 -3.89
CA TYR A 228 -5.55 13.13 -4.07
C TYR A 228 -5.84 12.89 -5.56
N GLY A 229 -5.64 11.64 -5.99
CA GLY A 229 -5.75 11.24 -7.39
C GLY A 229 -4.44 11.36 -8.17
N ALA A 230 -3.42 12.04 -7.61
CA ALA A 230 -2.07 12.00 -8.12
C ALA A 230 -1.21 10.95 -7.39
N SER A 231 -0.42 10.19 -8.13
CA SER A 231 0.49 9.16 -7.59
C SER A 231 1.95 9.63 -7.68
N PRO A 232 2.73 9.49 -6.59
CA PRO A 232 4.17 9.71 -6.63
C PRO A 232 4.94 8.51 -7.21
N TYR A 233 4.28 7.39 -7.50
CA TYR A 233 4.92 6.11 -7.86
C TYR A 233 4.88 5.81 -9.36
N VAL A 234 5.09 6.84 -10.18
CA VAL A 234 4.99 6.79 -11.65
C VAL A 234 5.96 5.79 -12.26
N GLY A 235 5.44 4.92 -13.13
CA GLY A 235 6.20 3.89 -13.84
C GLY A 235 6.71 2.73 -12.98
N MET A 236 6.43 2.70 -11.67
CA MET A 236 7.02 1.73 -10.76
C MET A 236 6.70 0.28 -11.16
N ASP A 237 5.48 0.03 -11.62
CA ASP A 237 5.00 -1.32 -11.98
C ASP A 237 5.31 -1.73 -13.44
N THR A 238 6.01 -0.88 -14.18
CA THR A 238 6.54 -1.17 -15.54
C THR A 238 8.05 -1.07 -15.60
N GLN A 239 8.69 -0.51 -14.57
CA GLN A 239 10.13 -0.36 -14.50
C GLN A 239 10.81 -1.73 -14.52
N ARG A 240 11.64 -1.94 -15.55
CA ARG A 240 12.46 -3.15 -15.69
C ARG A 240 13.90 -2.81 -15.34
N LEU A 241 14.36 -3.29 -14.19
CA LEU A 241 15.78 -3.22 -13.83
C LEU A 241 16.56 -4.34 -14.54
N PRO A 242 17.83 -4.13 -14.92
CA PRO A 242 18.72 -5.22 -15.30
C PRO A 242 18.81 -6.28 -14.18
N ARG A 243 18.97 -7.57 -14.54
CA ARG A 243 18.97 -8.70 -13.58
C ARG A 243 19.96 -8.52 -12.42
N ALA A 244 21.15 -7.96 -12.69
CA ALA A 244 22.14 -7.68 -11.66
C ALA A 244 21.65 -6.65 -10.62
N LEU A 245 20.93 -5.60 -11.06
CA LEU A 245 20.36 -4.60 -10.16
C LEU A 245 19.11 -5.13 -9.44
N GLN A 246 18.34 -6.03 -10.06
CA GLN A 246 17.23 -6.70 -9.38
C GLN A 246 17.73 -7.50 -8.18
N ALA A 247 18.79 -8.29 -8.33
CA ALA A 247 19.34 -9.10 -7.22
C ALA A 247 19.85 -8.24 -6.05
N VAL A 248 20.26 -7.00 -6.30
CA VAL A 248 20.68 -6.05 -5.26
C VAL A 248 19.49 -5.38 -4.58
N HIS A 249 18.48 -4.93 -5.34
CA HIS A 249 17.35 -4.18 -4.81
C HIS A 249 16.19 -5.04 -4.29
N PHE A 250 16.13 -6.29 -4.73
CA PHE A 250 15.14 -7.31 -4.42
C PHE A 250 15.85 -8.66 -4.28
N PRO A 251 16.52 -8.91 -3.14
CA PRO A 251 17.28 -10.14 -2.89
C PRO A 251 16.37 -11.34 -2.59
N TYR A 252 15.26 -11.47 -3.33
CA TYR A 252 14.23 -12.50 -3.16
C TYR A 252 14.18 -13.34 -4.44
N PRO A 253 14.56 -14.63 -4.41
CA PRO A 253 14.56 -15.48 -5.60
C PRO A 253 13.17 -15.61 -6.23
N LEU A 254 13.06 -15.28 -7.52
CA LEU A 254 11.82 -15.42 -8.30
C LEU A 254 11.99 -16.44 -9.43
N PRO A 255 10.93 -17.16 -9.82
CA PRO A 255 10.95 -18.02 -10.99
C PRO A 255 11.35 -17.25 -12.25
N ASP A 256 12.01 -17.93 -13.18
CA ASP A 256 12.34 -17.33 -14.48
C ASP A 256 11.08 -16.78 -15.17
N GLY A 257 11.22 -15.59 -15.75
CA GLY A 257 10.13 -14.87 -16.42
C GLY A 257 9.27 -14.00 -15.50
N VAL A 258 9.45 -14.07 -14.18
CA VAL A 258 8.77 -13.19 -13.20
C VAL A 258 9.73 -12.11 -12.73
N SER A 259 9.30 -10.86 -12.87
CA SER A 259 10.01 -9.68 -12.38
C SER A 259 9.51 -9.28 -10.98
N PRO A 260 10.36 -8.65 -10.15
CA PRO A 260 9.98 -8.17 -8.82
C PRO A 260 8.66 -7.39 -8.77
N MET A 261 8.43 -6.53 -9.77
CA MET A 261 7.26 -5.64 -9.87
C MET A 261 6.07 -6.25 -10.64
N ASP A 262 6.15 -7.52 -11.08
CA ASP A 262 4.97 -8.17 -11.66
C ASP A 262 3.94 -8.41 -10.56
N ARG A 263 2.65 -8.23 -10.87
CA ARG A 263 1.57 -8.47 -9.90
C ARG A 263 1.27 -9.94 -9.75
N VAL A 264 1.02 -10.37 -8.53
CA VAL A 264 0.61 -11.73 -8.16
C VAL A 264 -0.59 -11.65 -7.21
N VAL A 265 -1.50 -12.61 -7.35
CA VAL A 265 -2.65 -12.77 -6.45
C VAL A 265 -2.27 -13.77 -5.38
N VAL A 266 -2.26 -13.38 -4.11
CA VAL A 266 -1.79 -14.19 -2.98
C VAL A 266 -2.98 -14.73 -2.20
N VAL A 267 -2.98 -16.03 -1.91
CA VAL A 267 -3.95 -16.71 -1.05
C VAL A 267 -3.19 -17.68 -0.15
N GLY A 268 -3.03 -17.34 1.13
CA GLY A 268 -2.16 -18.10 2.03
C GLY A 268 -0.70 -18.10 1.55
N ASP A 269 -0.09 -19.28 1.49
CA ASP A 269 1.30 -19.48 1.05
C ASP A 269 1.44 -19.66 -0.48
N GLU A 270 0.36 -19.44 -1.22
CA GLU A 270 0.32 -19.60 -2.67
C GLU A 270 0.05 -18.27 -3.38
N ALA A 271 0.59 -18.14 -4.59
CA ALA A 271 0.34 -17.00 -5.43
C ALA A 271 0.23 -17.36 -6.92
N TRP A 272 -0.56 -16.60 -7.67
CA TRP A 272 -0.71 -16.74 -9.12
C TRP A 272 -0.32 -15.43 -9.80
N THR A 273 0.54 -15.48 -10.81
CA THR A 273 0.84 -14.25 -11.55
C THR A 273 -0.44 -13.69 -12.20
N LEU A 274 -0.58 -12.37 -12.16
CA LEU A 274 -1.69 -11.68 -12.81
C LEU A 274 -1.67 -11.91 -14.33
N ALA A 275 -0.49 -12.15 -14.91
CA ALA A 275 -0.34 -12.55 -16.31
C ALA A 275 -1.00 -13.90 -16.60
N ALA A 276 -0.75 -14.92 -15.77
CA ALA A 276 -1.42 -16.23 -15.88
C ALA A 276 -2.94 -16.09 -15.79
N LEU A 277 -3.40 -15.33 -14.80
CA LEU A 277 -4.82 -15.16 -14.54
C LEU A 277 -5.53 -14.45 -15.70
N ARG A 278 -4.90 -13.44 -16.31
CA ARG A 278 -5.43 -12.78 -17.51
C ARG A 278 -5.62 -13.71 -18.69
N GLU A 279 -4.70 -14.65 -18.90
CA GLU A 279 -4.75 -15.58 -20.02
C GLU A 279 -5.72 -16.75 -19.78
N LYS A 280 -5.81 -17.21 -18.53
CA LYS A 280 -6.45 -18.49 -18.17
C LYS A 280 -7.68 -18.35 -17.26
N THR A 281 -8.23 -17.14 -17.08
CA THR A 281 -9.40 -16.92 -16.21
C THR A 281 -10.63 -17.71 -16.69
N PRO A 282 -11.38 -18.40 -15.80
CA PRO A 282 -11.08 -18.59 -14.37
C PRO A 282 -9.98 -19.64 -14.14
N ILE A 283 -9.09 -19.40 -13.18
CA ILE A 283 -8.21 -20.43 -12.63
C ILE A 283 -8.96 -21.09 -11.46
N THR A 284 -9.08 -22.42 -11.48
CA THR A 284 -9.65 -23.20 -10.38
C THR A 284 -8.56 -24.07 -9.76
N ASP A 285 -8.46 -24.02 -8.44
CA ASP A 285 -7.57 -24.86 -7.64
C ASP A 285 -8.38 -25.43 -6.46
N ASP A 286 -8.71 -26.72 -6.55
CA ASP A 286 -9.72 -27.39 -5.72
C ASP A 286 -11.07 -26.61 -5.66
N ASP A 287 -11.40 -26.05 -4.50
CA ASP A 287 -12.60 -25.26 -4.25
C ASP A 287 -12.37 -23.75 -4.43
N LEU A 288 -11.12 -23.32 -4.63
CA LEU A 288 -10.74 -21.94 -4.89
C LEU A 288 -10.94 -21.59 -6.38
N VAL A 289 -11.52 -20.43 -6.65
CA VAL A 289 -11.71 -19.87 -7.99
C VAL A 289 -11.17 -18.45 -8.02
N LEU A 290 -10.21 -18.22 -8.90
CA LEU A 290 -9.65 -16.91 -9.19
C LEU A 290 -10.18 -16.45 -10.54
N THR A 291 -10.73 -15.24 -10.58
CA THR A 291 -11.21 -14.60 -11.81
C THR A 291 -10.53 -13.28 -12.03
N TRP A 292 -10.27 -12.95 -13.29
CA TRP A 292 -9.80 -11.65 -13.72
C TRP A 292 -10.72 -11.04 -14.77
N GLU A 293 -10.89 -9.73 -14.70
CA GLU A 293 -11.64 -8.94 -15.68
C GLU A 293 -10.98 -7.57 -15.88
N SER A 294 -10.93 -7.05 -17.11
CA SER A 294 -10.43 -5.70 -17.39
C SER A 294 -11.17 -4.59 -16.63
N GLY A 295 -10.60 -3.39 -16.58
CA GLY A 295 -11.29 -2.19 -16.11
C GLY A 295 -10.92 -1.75 -14.69
N GLN A 296 -9.63 -1.74 -14.37
CA GLN A 296 -9.10 -1.07 -13.18
C GLN A 296 -7.75 -0.42 -13.51
N ASN A 297 -7.61 0.86 -13.21
CA ASN A 297 -6.37 1.58 -13.48
C ASN A 297 -5.30 1.26 -12.45
N SER A 298 -4.05 1.15 -12.91
CA SER A 298 -2.89 1.13 -12.04
C SER A 298 -2.67 2.48 -11.36
N ILE A 299 -2.39 2.49 -10.06
CA ILE A 299 -1.88 3.68 -9.37
C ILE A 299 -0.39 3.93 -9.63
N HIS A 300 0.33 2.96 -10.18
CA HIS A 300 1.79 2.98 -10.36
C HIS A 300 2.22 3.34 -11.77
N ASP A 301 1.27 3.59 -12.67
CA ASP A 301 1.56 3.76 -14.09
C ASP A 301 1.85 5.23 -14.45
N THR A 302 0.86 6.11 -14.27
CA THR A 302 0.99 7.55 -14.56
C THR A 302 0.80 8.38 -13.31
N GLN A 303 1.19 9.67 -13.37
CA GLN A 303 0.96 10.58 -12.26
C GLN A 303 -0.52 10.75 -11.93
N LEU A 304 -1.42 10.72 -12.91
CA LEU A 304 -2.87 10.86 -12.66
C LEU A 304 -3.52 9.48 -12.70
N ILE A 305 -4.03 9.00 -11.58
CA ILE A 305 -4.51 7.61 -11.44
C ILE A 305 -5.62 7.28 -12.44
N PHE A 306 -6.51 8.23 -12.75
CA PHE A 306 -7.55 8.04 -13.77
C PHE A 306 -7.04 7.82 -15.20
N ARG A 307 -5.75 8.11 -15.47
CA ARG A 307 -5.06 7.85 -16.74
C ARG A 307 -4.16 6.62 -16.71
N GLY A 308 -4.08 5.91 -15.58
CA GLY A 308 -3.30 4.69 -15.48
C GLY A 308 -3.80 3.61 -16.42
N ARG A 309 -2.88 2.81 -16.96
CA ARG A 309 -3.17 1.63 -17.75
C ARG A 309 -4.04 0.63 -16.97
N ASP A 310 -4.77 -0.17 -17.71
CA ASP A 310 -5.58 -1.24 -17.14
C ASP A 310 -4.70 -2.34 -16.54
N VAL A 311 -4.94 -2.64 -15.27
CA VAL A 311 -4.40 -3.81 -14.57
C VAL A 311 -5.48 -4.86 -14.30
N GLY A 312 -6.74 -4.49 -14.48
CA GLY A 312 -7.92 -5.31 -14.26
C GLY A 312 -8.19 -5.61 -12.79
N ASN A 313 -9.34 -6.24 -12.58
CA ASN A 313 -9.94 -6.57 -11.31
C ASN A 313 -9.75 -8.05 -11.07
N VAL A 314 -9.42 -8.42 -9.83
CA VAL A 314 -9.31 -9.81 -9.40
C VAL A 314 -10.39 -10.07 -8.38
N VAL A 315 -11.04 -11.23 -8.48
CA VAL A 315 -11.94 -11.76 -7.44
C VAL A 315 -11.53 -13.19 -7.15
N VAL A 316 -11.31 -13.49 -5.87
CA VAL A 316 -10.97 -14.82 -5.36
C VAL A 316 -12.10 -15.29 -4.45
N GLN A 317 -12.67 -16.45 -4.77
CA GLN A 317 -13.77 -17.03 -4.02
C GLN A 317 -13.57 -18.52 -3.79
N ARG A 318 -14.13 -19.02 -2.70
CA ARG A 318 -14.23 -20.45 -2.41
C ARG A 318 -15.64 -20.94 -2.69
N LYS A 319 -15.76 -22.03 -3.44
CA LYS A 319 -17.02 -22.75 -3.66
C LYS A 319 -17.43 -23.42 -2.35
N THR A 320 -18.59 -23.03 -1.81
CA THR A 320 -19.18 -23.66 -0.64
C THR A 320 -20.54 -24.25 -0.98
N ALA A 321 -21.11 -25.06 -0.08
CA ALA A 321 -22.46 -25.58 -0.25
C ALA A 321 -23.52 -24.47 -0.40
N ASP A 322 -23.27 -23.29 0.17
CA ASP A 322 -24.16 -22.12 0.12
C ASP A 322 -23.85 -21.17 -1.06
N GLY A 323 -22.96 -21.57 -1.97
CA GLY A 323 -22.47 -20.74 -3.08
C GLY A 323 -21.04 -20.23 -2.89
N ALA A 324 -20.59 -19.37 -3.81
CA ALA A 324 -19.25 -18.80 -3.78
C ALA A 324 -19.12 -17.74 -2.68
N LYS A 325 -18.10 -17.84 -1.83
CA LYS A 325 -17.80 -16.88 -0.76
C LYS A 325 -16.42 -16.26 -1.00
N ASP A 326 -16.30 -14.95 -0.84
CA ASP A 326 -15.00 -14.26 -0.88
C ASP A 326 -14.09 -14.81 0.20
N VAL A 327 -12.83 -15.04 -0.15
CA VAL A 327 -11.78 -15.39 0.81
C VAL A 327 -10.84 -14.20 0.99
N PRO A 328 -10.05 -14.14 2.08
CA PRO A 328 -8.95 -13.19 2.15
C PRO A 328 -7.91 -13.50 1.07
N TYR A 329 -7.54 -12.49 0.30
CA TYR A 329 -6.47 -12.52 -0.68
C TYR A 329 -5.87 -11.12 -0.80
N ASP A 330 -4.71 -11.02 -1.43
CA ASP A 330 -4.08 -9.74 -1.75
C ASP A 330 -3.55 -9.75 -3.20
N VAL A 331 -3.40 -8.57 -3.81
CA VAL A 331 -2.83 -8.42 -5.15
C VAL A 331 -1.54 -7.63 -5.03
N VAL A 332 -0.41 -8.31 -4.89
CA VAL A 332 0.86 -7.69 -4.50
C VAL A 332 1.89 -7.74 -5.62
N PHE A 333 3.02 -7.08 -5.45
CA PHE A 333 4.19 -7.31 -6.31
C PHE A 333 4.89 -8.62 -5.95
N ALA A 334 5.42 -9.33 -6.95
CA ALA A 334 6.01 -10.66 -6.76
C ALA A 334 7.14 -10.68 -5.72
N PHE A 335 7.91 -9.60 -5.61
CA PHE A 335 8.96 -9.49 -4.61
C PHE A 335 8.42 -9.54 -3.17
N SER A 336 7.28 -8.90 -2.89
CA SER A 336 6.73 -8.82 -1.53
C SER A 336 6.15 -10.18 -1.14
N PHE A 337 5.43 -10.86 -2.05
CA PHE A 337 5.01 -12.24 -1.83
C PHE A 337 6.21 -13.13 -1.43
N ARG A 338 7.29 -13.12 -2.22
CA ARG A 338 8.47 -13.95 -1.92
C ARG A 338 9.19 -13.54 -0.64
N ALA A 339 9.22 -12.25 -0.31
CA ALA A 339 9.85 -11.79 0.93
C ALA A 339 9.13 -12.31 2.18
N PHE A 340 7.80 -12.36 2.16
CA PHE A 340 6.98 -12.84 3.28
C PHE A 340 6.63 -14.32 3.22
N ASN A 341 6.80 -14.96 2.06
CA ASN A 341 6.56 -16.39 1.82
C ASN A 341 7.76 -16.99 1.08
N PRO A 342 8.94 -17.12 1.73
CA PRO A 342 10.16 -17.57 1.07
C PRO A 342 10.01 -18.96 0.45
N ASP A 343 9.22 -19.84 1.08
CA ASP A 343 8.92 -21.20 0.62
C ASP A 343 7.58 -21.30 -0.14
N GLY A 344 6.88 -20.18 -0.32
CA GLY A 344 5.55 -20.14 -0.95
C GLY A 344 5.58 -20.51 -2.43
N THR A 345 4.49 -21.10 -2.90
CA THR A 345 4.37 -21.55 -4.29
C THR A 345 3.91 -20.39 -5.18
N LEU A 346 4.62 -20.13 -6.29
CA LEU A 346 4.23 -19.11 -7.27
C LEU A 346 3.91 -19.76 -8.62
N HIS A 347 2.62 -19.78 -8.95
CA HIS A 347 2.04 -20.30 -10.19
C HIS A 347 2.10 -19.26 -11.32
N ARG A 348 2.38 -19.70 -12.55
CA ARG A 348 2.63 -18.81 -13.71
C ARG A 348 1.89 -19.22 -15.00
#